data_AF-A0A2M7XS75-F1
#
_entry.id   AF-A0A2M7XS75-F1
#
_cell.length_a   1.000
_cell.length_b   1.000
_cell.length_c   1.000
_cell.angle_alpha   90.00
_cell.angle_beta   90.00
_cell.angle_gamma   90.00
#
_symmetry.space_group_name_H-M   'P 1'
#
loop_
_entity.id
_entity.type
_entity.pdbx_description
1 polymer ?
#
loop_
_entity_poly.entity_id
_entity_poly.type
_entity_poly.pdbx_seq_one_letter_code
_entity_poly.pdbx_strand_id
1 'polypeptide(L)'
;MTRLEKKFRRIAQKLTYLEFQAGLSDDISLSLDDLFSDGKPAQRSDLFLGKFSRDGIALIIKRFGFDQLLRRRGLGKLGITVDTNDPYRHILRIYHNAQHTPDHLVCEFVTHQDVLRAKDSLKFGYEFGAIKVLNIEWMTLQNPSLEFLPTRPALPGQRFPGLGIGDEVLTLLTIMGRSLGVDGLLNVPQYYHTALMFSKRFHFVNPKMQATVQTITRDLWNRHRLATIAWAIYYECLYDEINQRYFIWEPEEQLVPVTSMLRKYFQSEEYDQGVNAAMKAMRFRLDEVKFQQALKKHGPENLRS
;
A
#
# COMPACT_ATOMS: atom_id res chain seq x y z
N MET A 1 5.51 20.07 0.72
CA MET A 1 6.32 19.11 1.51
C MET A 1 5.94 19.23 2.99
N THR A 2 5.38 18.18 3.58
CA THR A 2 4.84 18.16 4.96
C THR A 2 5.95 18.20 6.02
N ARG A 3 5.59 18.46 7.29
CA ARG A 3 6.56 18.43 8.42
C ARG A 3 7.17 17.03 8.60
N LEU A 4 6.36 15.99 8.42
CA LEU A 4 6.78 14.59 8.47
C LEU A 4 7.81 14.28 7.37
N GLU A 5 7.52 14.66 6.12
CA GLU A 5 8.43 14.48 4.99
C GLU A 5 9.77 15.19 5.19
N LYS A 6 9.75 16.44 5.70
CA LYS A 6 10.97 17.19 6.02
C LYS A 6 11.81 16.46 7.06
N LYS A 7 11.18 15.93 8.13
CA LYS A 7 11.87 15.14 9.17
C LYS A 7 12.49 13.88 8.57
N PHE A 8 11.70 13.10 7.84
CA PHE A 8 12.13 11.83 7.27
C PHE A 8 13.23 12.00 6.23
N ARG A 9 13.17 13.05 5.40
CA ARG A 9 14.24 13.40 4.47
C ARG A 9 15.55 13.74 5.17
N ARG A 10 15.51 14.51 6.27
CA ARG A 10 16.71 14.82 7.07
C ARG A 10 17.34 13.58 7.70
N ILE A 11 16.52 12.61 8.13
CA ILE A 11 17.01 11.32 8.63
C ILE A 11 17.66 10.53 7.49
N ALA A 12 17.00 10.44 6.33
CA ALA A 12 17.49 9.73 5.16
C ALA A 12 18.82 10.27 4.62
N GLN A 13 19.02 11.59 4.64
CA GLN A 13 20.27 12.22 4.23
C GLN A 13 21.47 11.86 5.10
N LYS A 14 21.24 11.36 6.32
CA LYS A 14 22.28 10.91 7.24
C LYS A 14 22.53 9.41 7.18
N LEU A 15 21.71 8.65 6.44
CA LEU A 15 21.90 7.22 6.24
C LEU A 15 22.93 6.98 5.14
N THR A 16 23.98 6.25 5.48
CA THR A 16 25.03 5.86 4.53
C THR A 16 24.73 4.51 3.89
N TYR A 17 25.39 4.21 2.77
CA TYR A 17 25.27 2.90 2.12
C TYR A 17 25.70 1.74 3.04
N LEU A 18 26.80 1.94 3.78
CA LEU A 18 27.30 0.97 4.75
C LEU A 18 26.28 0.66 5.84
N GLU A 19 25.50 1.65 6.27
CA GLU A 19 24.45 1.45 7.27
C GLU A 19 23.24 0.66 6.73
N PHE A 20 22.98 0.69 5.41
CA PHE A 20 21.95 -0.18 4.80
C PHE A 20 22.38 -1.64 4.73
N GLN A 21 23.69 -1.87 4.68
CA GLN A 21 24.33 -3.19 4.55
C GLN A 21 24.97 -3.67 5.85
N ALA A 22 24.70 -3.01 6.98
CA ALA A 22 25.24 -3.37 8.28
C ALA A 22 24.93 -4.84 8.63
N GLY A 23 25.82 -5.49 9.39
CA GLY A 23 25.66 -6.89 9.80
C GLY A 23 26.03 -7.92 8.74
N LEU A 24 26.31 -7.51 7.50
CA LEU A 24 26.84 -8.41 6.46
C LEU A 24 28.29 -8.84 6.73
N SER A 25 29.08 -8.05 7.47
CA SER A 25 30.51 -8.35 7.68
C SER A 25 30.78 -9.57 8.56
N ASP A 26 29.84 -9.94 9.42
CA ASP A 26 30.09 -10.93 10.49
C ASP A 26 29.65 -12.36 10.10
N ASP A 27 28.77 -12.49 9.09
CA ASP A 27 28.19 -13.78 8.64
C ASP A 27 28.68 -14.24 7.25
N ILE A 28 29.45 -13.41 6.53
CA ILE A 28 29.90 -13.77 5.19
C ILE A 28 31.17 -14.65 5.28
N SER A 29 31.00 -15.97 5.25
CA SER A 29 31.98 -16.85 4.62
C SER A 29 31.66 -16.91 3.13
N LEU A 30 32.26 -16.06 2.30
CA LEU A 30 32.12 -16.17 0.84
C LEU A 30 32.73 -17.50 0.39
N SER A 31 31.90 -18.49 0.07
CA SER A 31 32.36 -19.62 -0.72
C SER A 31 32.20 -19.30 -2.21
N LEU A 32 33.04 -19.88 -3.07
CA LEU A 32 32.91 -19.75 -4.53
C LEU A 32 31.58 -20.35 -5.04
N ASP A 33 31.00 -21.29 -4.29
CA ASP A 33 29.71 -21.91 -4.58
C ASP A 33 28.53 -20.95 -4.32
N ASP A 34 28.70 -19.96 -3.43
CA ASP A 34 27.69 -18.90 -3.20
C ASP A 34 27.65 -17.86 -4.33
N LEU A 35 28.67 -17.82 -5.19
CA LEU A 35 28.71 -16.96 -6.38
C LEU A 35 28.13 -17.65 -7.61
N PHE A 36 28.20 -18.98 -7.66
CA PHE A 36 27.77 -19.78 -8.79
C PHE A 36 26.95 -21.00 -8.34
N SER A 37 25.64 -20.96 -8.57
CA SER A 37 24.79 -22.15 -8.48
C SER A 37 24.57 -22.70 -9.89
N ASP A 38 25.02 -23.93 -10.14
CA ASP A 38 24.91 -24.62 -11.45
C ASP A 38 25.39 -23.77 -12.66
N GLY A 39 26.55 -23.11 -12.51
CA GLY A 39 27.16 -22.31 -13.58
C GLY A 39 26.42 -21.01 -13.93
N LYS A 40 25.43 -20.61 -13.13
CA LYS A 40 24.77 -19.30 -13.21
C LYS A 40 25.12 -18.46 -11.97
N PRO A 41 25.19 -17.12 -12.09
CA PRO A 41 25.34 -16.26 -10.91
C PRO A 41 24.25 -16.60 -9.91
N ALA A 42 24.61 -16.88 -8.66
CA ALA A 42 23.62 -17.11 -7.62
C ALA A 42 22.74 -15.86 -7.49
N GLN A 43 21.44 -16.01 -7.77
CA GLN A 43 20.46 -14.91 -7.67
C GLN A 43 19.95 -14.69 -6.24
N ARG A 44 20.42 -15.48 -5.27
CA ARG A 44 19.97 -15.41 -3.88
C ARG A 44 20.79 -14.35 -3.16
N SER A 45 20.12 -13.31 -2.69
CA SER A 45 20.72 -12.28 -1.85
C SER A 45 20.00 -12.26 -0.50
N ASP A 46 20.76 -12.22 0.59
CA ASP A 46 20.21 -11.97 1.92
C ASP A 46 19.74 -10.51 2.11
N LEU A 47 19.97 -9.68 1.08
CA LEU A 47 19.53 -8.29 1.06
C LEU A 47 18.11 -8.17 0.53
N PHE A 48 17.25 -7.59 1.35
CA PHE A 48 15.94 -7.13 0.93
C PHE A 48 16.09 -6.07 -0.17
N LEU A 49 15.47 -6.35 -1.32
CA LEU A 49 15.52 -5.54 -2.54
C LEU A 49 16.96 -5.29 -3.03
N GLY A 50 17.86 -6.25 -2.79
CA GLY A 50 19.26 -6.16 -3.18
C GLY A 50 20.06 -5.05 -2.49
N LYS A 51 19.48 -4.41 -1.45
CA LYS A 51 20.06 -3.21 -0.83
C LYS A 51 20.05 -3.19 0.69
N PHE A 52 19.02 -3.74 1.33
CA PHE A 52 18.82 -3.58 2.77
C PHE A 52 19.05 -4.90 3.50
N SER A 53 20.05 -4.97 4.37
CA SER A 53 20.22 -6.11 5.27
C SER A 53 19.14 -6.11 6.36
N ARG A 54 19.00 -7.22 7.09
CA ARG A 54 18.11 -7.31 8.26
C ARG A 54 18.43 -6.23 9.29
N ASP A 55 19.71 -6.04 9.60
CA ASP A 55 20.15 -5.01 10.55
C ASP A 55 19.97 -3.59 10.00
N GLY A 56 20.17 -3.39 8.70
CA GLY A 56 19.83 -2.14 8.02
C GLY A 56 18.34 -1.80 8.15
N ILE A 57 17.45 -2.78 7.99
CA ILE A 57 16.00 -2.61 8.20
C ILE A 57 15.70 -2.27 9.66
N ALA A 58 16.29 -2.99 10.62
CA ALA A 58 16.12 -2.70 12.04
C ALA A 58 16.59 -1.28 12.41
N LEU A 59 17.72 -0.85 11.84
CA LEU A 59 18.25 0.50 12.00
C LEU A 59 17.31 1.56 11.41
N ILE A 60 16.74 1.32 10.22
CA ILE A 60 15.73 2.19 9.60
C ILE A 60 14.51 2.31 10.52
N ILE A 61 13.94 1.19 10.97
CA ILE A 61 12.78 1.18 11.89
C ILE A 61 13.07 2.01 13.14
N LYS A 62 14.26 1.84 13.74
CA LYS A 62 14.69 2.60 14.92
C LYS A 62 14.85 4.09 14.62
N ARG A 63 15.60 4.47 13.57
CA ARG A 63 15.92 5.87 13.26
C ARG A 63 14.71 6.69 12.82
N PHE A 64 13.80 6.08 12.07
CA PHE A 64 12.55 6.73 11.69
C PHE A 64 11.53 6.78 12.85
N GLY A 65 11.82 6.10 13.96
CA GLY A 65 11.05 6.15 15.19
C GLY A 65 9.84 5.22 15.21
N PHE A 66 9.80 4.21 14.34
CA PHE A 66 8.70 3.24 14.27
C PHE A 66 8.62 2.40 15.54
N ASP A 67 9.74 1.99 16.14
CA ASP A 67 9.72 1.25 17.42
C ASP A 67 8.99 2.03 18.52
N GLN A 68 9.34 3.32 18.70
CA GLN A 68 8.65 4.18 19.67
C GLN A 68 7.18 4.40 19.30
N LEU A 69 6.88 4.57 18.01
CA LEU A 69 5.54 4.81 17.50
C LEU A 69 4.60 3.61 17.75
N LEU A 70 5.11 2.39 17.60
CA LEU A 70 4.39 1.14 17.83
C LEU A 70 4.22 0.86 19.33
N ARG A 71 5.25 1.10 20.14
CA ARG A 71 5.16 0.97 21.61
C ARG A 71 4.11 1.87 22.23
N ARG A 72 4.01 3.12 21.76
CA ARG A 72 2.95 4.07 22.20
C ARG A 72 1.53 3.60 21.86
N ARG A 73 1.38 2.62 20.96
CA ARG A 73 0.10 2.00 20.60
C ARG A 73 -0.16 0.68 21.32
N GLY A 74 0.59 0.40 22.38
CA GLY A 74 0.42 -0.81 23.20
C GLY A 74 1.12 -2.05 22.65
N LEU A 75 1.88 -1.95 21.56
CA LEU A 75 2.61 -3.08 21.00
C LEU A 75 3.94 -3.28 21.75
N GLY A 76 4.21 -4.51 22.19
CA GLY A 76 5.42 -4.85 22.94
C GLY A 76 6.69 -4.92 22.06
N LYS A 77 7.66 -5.74 22.50
CA LYS A 77 8.92 -5.94 21.76
C LYS A 77 8.65 -6.39 20.33
N LEU A 78 9.26 -5.74 19.35
CA LEU A 78 9.07 -6.08 17.95
C LEU A 78 9.96 -7.26 17.55
N GLY A 79 9.39 -8.23 16.86
CA GLY A 79 10.12 -9.25 16.10
C GLY A 79 10.08 -8.89 14.62
N ILE A 80 11.23 -8.88 13.94
CA ILE A 80 11.34 -8.55 12.52
C ILE A 80 11.84 -9.78 11.79
N THR A 81 11.12 -10.20 10.75
CA THR A 81 11.57 -11.24 9.83
C THR A 81 11.60 -10.71 8.41
N VAL A 82 12.61 -11.16 7.66
CA VAL A 82 12.83 -10.81 6.27
C VAL A 82 13.00 -12.12 5.52
N ASP A 83 12.20 -12.30 4.46
CA ASP A 83 12.24 -13.43 3.56
C ASP A 83 12.64 -12.93 2.16
N THR A 84 13.78 -13.41 1.68
CA THR A 84 14.34 -13.17 0.35
C THR A 84 14.55 -14.47 -0.42
N ASN A 85 13.84 -15.55 -0.03
CA ASN A 85 13.99 -16.85 -0.68
C ASN A 85 13.54 -16.83 -2.14
N ASP A 86 12.52 -16.03 -2.47
CA ASP A 86 12.15 -15.74 -3.84
C ASP A 86 12.91 -14.49 -4.32
N PRO A 87 13.81 -14.63 -5.32
CA PRO A 87 14.63 -13.51 -5.81
C PRO A 87 13.81 -12.41 -6.48
N TYR A 88 12.56 -12.68 -6.84
CA TYR A 88 11.64 -11.73 -7.46
C TYR A 88 10.54 -11.28 -6.51
N ARG A 89 10.51 -11.74 -5.25
CA ARG A 89 9.45 -11.39 -4.30
C ARG A 89 9.95 -11.46 -2.88
N HIS A 90 10.04 -10.31 -2.23
CA HIS A 90 10.53 -10.22 -0.87
C HIS A 90 9.41 -9.93 0.13
N ILE A 91 9.55 -10.48 1.34
CA ILE A 91 8.56 -10.31 2.41
C ILE A 91 9.22 -9.78 3.67
N LEU A 92 8.75 -8.65 4.17
CA LEU A 92 9.09 -8.10 5.48
C LEU A 92 7.90 -8.29 6.41
N ARG A 93 8.12 -8.91 7.57
CA ARG A 93 7.09 -9.02 8.62
C ARG A 93 7.57 -8.41 9.92
N ILE A 94 6.66 -7.73 10.59
CA ILE A 94 6.87 -7.19 11.93
C ILE A 94 5.78 -7.77 12.84
N TYR A 95 6.21 -8.37 13.94
CA TYR A 95 5.35 -8.95 14.96
C TYR A 95 5.50 -8.20 16.28
N HIS A 96 4.46 -8.15 17.11
CA HIS A 96 4.58 -7.68 18.49
C HIS A 96 4.82 -8.83 19.46
N ASN A 97 5.41 -8.52 20.61
CA ASN A 97 5.85 -9.47 21.64
C ASN A 97 6.87 -10.52 21.14
N ALA A 98 7.52 -10.27 20.00
CA ALA A 98 8.45 -11.19 19.34
C ALA A 98 7.86 -12.61 19.09
N GLN A 99 6.54 -12.72 18.94
CA GLN A 99 5.88 -13.99 18.61
C GLN A 99 5.54 -14.03 17.13
N HIS A 100 6.02 -15.05 16.41
CA HIS A 100 5.88 -15.14 14.95
C HIS A 100 4.60 -15.89 14.55
N THR A 101 3.46 -15.40 15.02
CA THR A 101 2.14 -15.99 14.73
C THR A 101 1.22 -14.97 14.07
N PRO A 102 0.16 -15.41 13.35
CA PRO A 102 -0.79 -14.49 12.70
C PRO A 102 -1.47 -13.51 13.66
N ASP A 103 -1.66 -13.89 14.92
CA ASP A 103 -2.27 -13.05 15.97
C ASP A 103 -1.34 -11.97 16.51
N HIS A 104 -0.06 -12.06 16.18
CA HIS A 104 0.95 -11.10 16.58
C HIS A 104 1.47 -10.27 15.42
N LEU A 105 0.97 -10.52 14.20
CA LEU A 105 1.40 -9.82 12.98
C LEU A 105 0.91 -8.37 13.00
N VAL A 106 1.83 -7.41 13.04
CA VAL A 106 1.56 -5.97 13.01
C VAL A 106 1.68 -5.41 11.60
N CYS A 107 2.72 -5.85 10.88
CA CYS A 107 3.01 -5.44 9.52
C CYS A 107 3.41 -6.66 8.69
N GLU A 108 2.84 -6.78 7.50
CA GLU A 108 3.38 -7.62 6.43
C GLU A 108 3.49 -6.77 5.18
N PHE A 109 4.67 -6.75 4.58
CA PHE A 109 4.97 -6.01 3.38
C PHE A 109 5.60 -6.95 2.35
N VAL A 110 4.84 -7.26 1.31
CA VAL A 110 5.27 -8.09 0.20
C VAL A 110 5.54 -7.19 -1.00
N THR A 111 6.72 -7.30 -1.59
CA THR A 111 7.15 -6.35 -2.61
C THR A 111 8.20 -6.93 -3.57
N HIS A 112 8.26 -6.34 -4.75
CA HIS A 112 9.31 -6.57 -5.73
C HIS A 112 9.55 -5.34 -6.60
N GLN A 113 10.69 -5.29 -7.29
CA GLN A 113 10.93 -4.29 -8.32
C GLN A 113 10.42 -4.80 -9.66
N ASP A 114 9.68 -3.96 -10.38
CA ASP A 114 9.12 -4.30 -11.69
C ASP A 114 9.33 -3.16 -12.68
N VAL A 115 9.09 -3.44 -13.96
CA VAL A 115 9.09 -2.47 -15.05
C VAL A 115 7.72 -2.48 -15.72
N LEU A 116 6.93 -1.47 -15.41
CA LEU A 116 5.65 -1.24 -16.07
C LEU A 116 5.94 -0.71 -17.48
N ARG A 117 5.65 -1.54 -18.49
CA ARG A 117 5.82 -1.18 -19.91
C ARG A 117 4.49 -0.69 -20.45
N ALA A 118 4.50 0.44 -21.16
CA ALA A 118 3.32 1.00 -21.82
C ALA A 118 2.75 0.17 -22.98
N LYS A 119 2.97 -1.15 -23.04
CA LYS A 119 2.19 -2.03 -23.93
C LYS A 119 0.72 -2.17 -23.49
N ASP A 120 0.39 -1.66 -22.29
CA ASP A 120 -0.97 -1.42 -21.82
C ASP A 120 -1.52 -0.03 -22.23
N SER A 121 -0.93 0.60 -23.25
CA SER A 121 -1.33 1.90 -23.83
C SER A 121 -2.78 1.97 -24.36
N LEU A 122 -3.58 0.92 -24.19
CA LEU A 122 -5.00 0.90 -24.54
C LEU A 122 -5.93 1.62 -23.55
N LYS A 123 -5.43 2.27 -22.48
CA LYS A 123 -6.30 3.04 -21.56
C LYS A 123 -5.75 4.38 -21.05
N PHE A 124 -4.54 4.77 -21.45
CA PHE A 124 -3.88 5.95 -20.91
C PHE A 124 -3.59 6.89 -22.07
N GLY A 125 -4.18 8.10 -22.07
CA GLY A 125 -3.96 9.11 -23.11
C GLY A 125 -2.50 9.57 -23.28
N TYR A 126 -1.56 8.97 -22.55
CA TYR A 126 -0.16 9.34 -22.46
C TYR A 126 0.76 8.13 -22.62
N GLU A 127 1.69 8.19 -23.57
CA GLU A 127 2.73 7.18 -23.76
C GLU A 127 3.84 7.38 -22.73
N PHE A 128 3.88 6.53 -21.71
CA PHE A 128 5.08 6.41 -20.89
C PHE A 128 6.09 5.50 -21.58
N GLY A 129 7.39 5.79 -21.39
CA GLY A 129 8.41 4.76 -21.58
C GLY A 129 8.27 3.63 -20.54
N ALA A 130 9.28 2.78 -20.44
CA ALA A 130 9.37 1.82 -19.34
C ALA A 130 9.49 2.56 -17.99
N ILE A 131 8.52 2.35 -17.09
CA ILE A 131 8.52 2.93 -15.73
C ILE A 131 9.03 1.87 -14.75
N LYS A 132 10.11 2.17 -14.02
CA LYS A 132 10.57 1.31 -12.93
C LYS A 132 9.69 1.53 -11.71
N VAL A 133 9.13 0.48 -11.14
CA VAL A 133 8.26 0.57 -9.96
C VAL A 133 8.76 -0.32 -8.84
N LEU A 134 8.50 0.10 -7.60
CA LEU A 134 8.45 -0.82 -6.46
C LEU A 134 6.99 -1.26 -6.31
N ASN A 135 6.70 -2.50 -6.67
CA ASN A 135 5.37 -3.06 -6.57
C ASN A 135 5.09 -3.46 -5.11
N ILE A 136 3.98 -2.97 -4.58
CA ILE A 136 3.44 -3.30 -3.26
C ILE A 136 2.31 -4.29 -3.50
N GLU A 137 2.65 -5.58 -3.57
CA GLU A 137 1.67 -6.65 -3.78
C GLU A 137 0.71 -6.76 -2.58
N TRP A 138 1.27 -6.62 -1.38
CA TRP A 138 0.50 -6.74 -0.15
C TRP A 138 1.10 -5.87 0.94
N MET A 139 0.23 -5.14 1.64
CA MET A 139 0.62 -4.36 2.81
C MET A 139 -0.47 -4.43 3.88
N THR A 140 -0.17 -5.14 4.96
CA THR A 140 -1.00 -5.14 6.17
C THR A 140 -0.40 -4.20 7.20
N LEU A 141 -1.22 -3.35 7.80
CA LEU A 141 -0.86 -2.48 8.92
C LEU A 141 -1.96 -2.53 9.98
N GLN A 142 -1.79 -3.40 10.97
CA GLN A 142 -2.84 -3.73 11.93
C GLN A 142 -2.33 -3.70 13.37
N ASN A 143 -3.23 -3.52 14.32
CA ASN A 143 -2.95 -3.59 15.75
C ASN A 143 -3.72 -4.76 16.37
N PRO A 144 -3.08 -5.94 16.51
CA PRO A 144 -3.75 -7.11 17.08
C PRO A 144 -4.12 -7.00 18.56
N SER A 145 -3.58 -5.99 19.27
CA SER A 145 -3.87 -5.74 20.69
C SER A 145 -5.14 -4.91 20.89
N LEU A 146 -5.89 -4.60 19.83
CA LEU A 146 -7.11 -3.80 19.88
C LEU A 146 -8.29 -4.59 19.33
N GLU A 147 -9.47 -4.28 19.86
CA GLU A 147 -10.75 -4.73 19.33
C GLU A 147 -11.39 -3.65 18.45
N PHE A 148 -12.27 -4.09 17.54
CA PHE A 148 -13.07 -3.15 16.76
C PHE A 148 -14.09 -2.43 17.65
N LEU A 149 -14.25 -1.13 17.42
CA LEU A 149 -15.24 -0.32 18.13
C LEU A 149 -16.52 -0.22 17.29
N PRO A 150 -17.71 -0.04 17.90
CA PRO A 150 -18.94 0.23 17.14
C PRO A 150 -18.82 1.45 16.21
N THR A 151 -18.02 2.44 16.60
CA THR A 151 -17.75 3.64 15.79
C THR A 151 -16.69 3.43 14.72
N ARG A 152 -15.90 2.35 14.80
CA ARG A 152 -14.84 1.94 13.87
C ARG A 152 -14.88 0.42 13.68
N PRO A 153 -15.94 -0.10 13.05
CA PRO A 153 -16.09 -1.53 12.81
C PRO A 153 -15.07 -2.01 11.76
N ALA A 154 -14.94 -3.32 11.63
CA ALA A 154 -14.10 -3.95 10.62
C ALA A 154 -14.52 -3.52 9.21
N LEU A 155 -13.53 -3.21 8.38
CA LEU A 155 -13.71 -3.05 6.93
C LEU A 155 -13.54 -4.42 6.24
N PRO A 156 -14.00 -4.58 4.99
CA PRO A 156 -13.79 -5.82 4.24
C PRO A 156 -12.33 -6.28 4.26
N GLY A 157 -12.10 -7.55 4.56
CA GLY A 157 -10.75 -8.13 4.64
C GLY A 157 -9.93 -7.75 5.89
N GLN A 158 -10.44 -6.90 6.80
CA GLN A 158 -9.73 -6.58 8.04
C GLN A 158 -9.95 -7.64 9.11
N ARG A 159 -8.84 -8.15 9.66
CA ARG A 159 -8.83 -9.04 10.82
C ARG A 159 -8.72 -8.29 12.15
N PHE A 160 -7.95 -7.21 12.17
CA PHE A 160 -7.73 -6.37 13.35
C PHE A 160 -7.86 -4.88 13.00
N PRO A 161 -8.08 -3.99 13.98
CA PRO A 161 -8.07 -2.55 13.76
C PRO A 161 -6.79 -2.07 13.10
N GLY A 162 -6.93 -1.10 12.19
CA GLY A 162 -5.79 -0.50 11.50
C GLY A 162 -4.84 0.22 12.46
N LEU A 163 -3.54 0.13 12.17
CA LEU A 163 -2.48 0.68 13.03
C LEU A 163 -2.41 2.21 13.04
N GLY A 164 -2.99 2.87 12.02
CA GLY A 164 -3.05 4.33 11.92
C GLY A 164 -1.68 4.99 11.75
N ILE A 165 -0.76 4.34 11.01
CA ILE A 165 0.58 4.85 10.67
C ILE A 165 0.85 4.86 9.16
N GLY A 166 -0.21 4.83 8.34
CA GLY A 166 -0.08 4.71 6.89
C GLY A 166 0.71 5.85 6.27
N ASP A 167 0.56 7.08 6.78
CA ASP A 167 1.32 8.24 6.32
C ASP A 167 2.82 8.11 6.60
N GLU A 168 3.21 7.62 7.78
CA GLU A 168 4.61 7.36 8.13
C GLU A 168 5.20 6.28 7.25
N VAL A 169 4.52 5.14 7.13
CA VAL A 169 4.98 4.01 6.30
C VAL A 169 5.14 4.45 4.85
N LEU A 170 4.15 5.13 4.29
CA LEU A 170 4.19 5.54 2.89
C LEU A 170 5.26 6.62 2.63
N THR A 171 5.55 7.47 3.62
CA THR A 171 6.69 8.41 3.56
C THR A 171 8.01 7.67 3.52
N LEU A 172 8.18 6.65 4.36
CA LEU A 172 9.39 5.82 4.36
C LEU A 172 9.54 5.08 3.03
N LEU A 173 8.48 4.42 2.54
CA LEU A 173 8.50 3.72 1.25
C LEU A 173 8.83 4.64 0.08
N THR A 174 8.32 5.89 0.08
CA THR A 174 8.67 6.87 -0.95
C THR A 174 10.16 7.22 -0.94
N ILE A 175 10.77 7.32 0.25
CA ILE A 175 12.20 7.55 0.40
C ILE A 175 13.00 6.32 -0.02
N MET A 176 12.56 5.12 0.35
CA MET A 176 13.18 3.86 -0.10
C MET A 176 13.13 3.75 -1.61
N GLY A 177 11.99 4.06 -2.24
CA GLY A 177 11.85 4.08 -3.70
C GLY A 177 12.85 5.01 -4.38
N ARG A 178 13.08 6.22 -3.84
CA ARG A 178 14.14 7.12 -4.33
C ARG A 178 15.53 6.48 -4.21
N SER A 179 15.80 5.82 -3.09
CA SER A 179 17.08 5.14 -2.85
C SER A 179 17.29 3.96 -3.81
N LEU A 180 16.22 3.29 -4.22
CA LEU A 180 16.23 2.18 -5.18
C LEU A 180 16.26 2.65 -6.64
N GLY A 181 16.11 3.94 -6.90
CA GLY A 181 16.08 4.48 -8.26
C GLY A 181 14.83 4.08 -9.06
N VAL A 182 13.71 3.80 -8.38
CA VAL A 182 12.42 3.55 -9.04
C VAL A 182 11.69 4.87 -9.32
N ASP A 183 10.86 4.86 -10.36
CA ASP A 183 10.05 6.01 -10.79
C ASP A 183 8.76 6.16 -9.98
N GLY A 184 8.22 5.06 -9.46
CA GLY A 184 6.97 5.04 -8.70
C GLY A 184 6.87 3.90 -7.68
N LEU A 185 5.95 4.05 -6.72
CA LEU A 185 5.45 2.94 -5.92
C LEU A 185 4.11 2.50 -6.51
N LEU A 186 3.96 1.24 -6.88
CA LEU A 186 2.75 0.70 -7.51
C LEU A 186 1.98 -0.14 -6.49
N ASN A 187 0.66 -0.07 -6.50
CA ASN A 187 -0.19 -1.05 -5.82
C ASN A 187 -1.48 -1.28 -6.63
N VAL A 188 -2.16 -2.41 -6.38
CA VAL A 188 -3.48 -2.71 -6.92
C VAL A 188 -4.42 -2.99 -5.74
N PRO A 189 -5.16 -1.99 -5.24
CA PRO A 189 -5.98 -2.14 -4.04
C PRO A 189 -7.18 -3.08 -4.27
N GLN A 190 -7.16 -4.23 -3.59
CA GLN A 190 -8.24 -5.23 -3.66
C GLN A 190 -9.60 -4.70 -3.19
N TYR A 191 -9.62 -3.68 -2.32
CA TYR A 191 -10.85 -3.13 -1.75
C TYR A 191 -10.94 -1.61 -1.95
N TYR A 192 -12.15 -1.09 -2.09
CA TYR A 192 -12.39 0.36 -2.20
C TYR A 192 -11.75 1.18 -1.07
N HIS A 193 -11.91 0.73 0.18
CA HIS A 193 -11.43 1.50 1.33
C HIS A 193 -9.89 1.59 1.37
N THR A 194 -9.17 0.57 0.87
CA THR A 194 -7.70 0.64 0.78
C THR A 194 -7.29 1.64 -0.31
N ALA A 195 -7.93 1.59 -1.49
CA ALA A 195 -7.72 2.59 -2.55
C ALA A 195 -7.94 4.03 -2.06
N LEU A 196 -9.00 4.24 -1.28
CA LEU A 196 -9.38 5.54 -0.76
C LEU A 196 -8.43 6.03 0.33
N MET A 197 -8.04 5.18 1.28
CA MET A 197 -7.11 5.56 2.36
C MET A 197 -5.76 6.04 1.83
N PHE A 198 -5.33 5.49 0.69
CA PHE A 198 -4.06 5.81 0.06
C PHE A 198 -4.15 6.92 -1.01
N SER A 199 -5.36 7.32 -1.41
CA SER A 199 -5.65 8.31 -2.47
C SER A 199 -5.04 9.71 -2.25
N LYS A 200 -4.62 10.07 -1.03
CA LYS A 200 -3.91 11.33 -0.77
C LYS A 200 -2.55 11.41 -1.45
N ARG A 201 -1.92 10.27 -1.75
CA ARG A 201 -0.59 10.20 -2.36
C ARG A 201 -0.55 9.34 -3.60
N PHE A 202 -1.40 8.31 -3.63
CA PHE A 202 -1.59 7.45 -4.78
C PHE A 202 -2.57 8.08 -5.75
N HIS A 203 -2.25 7.99 -7.03
CA HIS A 203 -3.11 8.36 -8.13
C HIS A 203 -3.40 7.10 -8.93
N PHE A 204 -4.65 6.83 -9.27
CA PHE A 204 -4.94 5.76 -10.23
C PHE A 204 -4.29 6.09 -11.56
N VAL A 205 -3.64 5.11 -12.17
CA VAL A 205 -3.06 5.28 -13.51
C VAL A 205 -4.18 5.57 -14.51
N ASN A 206 -5.32 4.88 -14.35
CA ASN A 206 -6.55 5.12 -15.11
C ASN A 206 -7.33 6.32 -14.53
N PRO A 207 -7.48 7.44 -15.27
CA PRO A 207 -8.22 8.61 -14.80
C PRO A 207 -9.70 8.32 -14.55
N LYS A 208 -10.29 7.33 -15.25
CA LYS A 208 -11.67 6.91 -14.98
C LYS A 208 -11.81 6.29 -13.59
N MET A 209 -10.85 5.46 -13.16
CA MET A 209 -10.89 4.87 -11.82
C MET A 209 -10.63 5.93 -10.73
N GLN A 210 -9.74 6.90 -11.00
CA GLN A 210 -9.59 8.07 -10.13
C GLN A 210 -10.91 8.82 -9.98
N ALA A 211 -11.60 9.09 -11.10
CA ALA A 211 -12.91 9.72 -11.11
C ALA A 211 -13.96 8.91 -10.35
N THR A 212 -13.97 7.58 -10.50
CA THR A 212 -14.89 6.69 -9.77
C THR A 212 -14.76 6.89 -8.26
N VAL A 213 -13.55 6.79 -7.70
CA VAL A 213 -13.34 6.94 -6.25
C VAL A 213 -13.68 8.34 -5.75
N GLN A 214 -13.34 9.38 -6.52
CA GLN A 214 -13.70 10.76 -6.20
C GLN A 214 -15.22 10.98 -6.25
N THR A 215 -15.93 10.41 -7.22
CA THR A 215 -17.38 10.50 -7.36
C THR A 215 -18.12 9.77 -6.25
N ILE A 216 -17.68 8.57 -5.87
CA ILE A 216 -18.23 7.85 -4.71
C ILE A 216 -18.07 8.68 -3.43
N THR A 217 -16.90 9.30 -3.25
CA THR A 217 -16.63 10.20 -2.11
C THR A 217 -17.56 11.43 -2.14
N ARG A 218 -17.69 12.08 -3.30
CA ARG A 218 -18.59 13.23 -3.50
C ARG A 218 -20.04 12.89 -3.13
N ASP A 219 -20.53 11.75 -3.60
CA ASP A 219 -21.95 11.43 -3.52
C ASP A 219 -22.37 10.86 -2.16
N LEU A 220 -21.50 10.12 -1.48
CA LEU A 220 -21.89 9.31 -0.31
C LEU A 220 -21.33 9.79 1.03
N TRP A 221 -20.18 10.48 1.06
CA TRP A 221 -19.45 10.70 2.30
C TRP A 221 -20.20 11.58 3.31
N ASN A 222 -21.04 12.50 2.83
CA ASN A 222 -21.84 13.36 3.70
C ASN A 222 -22.98 12.62 4.41
N ARG A 223 -23.34 11.42 3.96
CA ARG A 223 -24.48 10.65 4.48
C ARG A 223 -24.07 9.34 5.15
N HIS A 224 -22.92 8.78 4.76
CA HIS A 224 -22.51 7.45 5.18
C HIS A 224 -21.06 7.45 5.68
N ARG A 225 -20.80 6.64 6.71
CA ARG A 225 -19.44 6.42 7.21
C ARG A 225 -18.67 5.53 6.23
N LEU A 226 -17.34 5.60 6.28
CA LEU A 226 -16.45 4.80 5.44
C LEU A 226 -16.79 3.30 5.48
N ALA A 227 -17.07 2.74 6.66
CA ALA A 227 -17.40 1.32 6.80
C ALA A 227 -18.67 0.95 6.03
N THR A 228 -19.71 1.78 6.12
CA THR A 228 -20.96 1.59 5.35
C THR A 228 -20.68 1.59 3.86
N ILE A 229 -19.92 2.56 3.35
CA ILE A 229 -19.57 2.65 1.93
C ILE A 229 -18.74 1.44 1.49
N ALA A 230 -17.74 1.05 2.28
CA ALA A 230 -16.85 -0.06 1.97
C ALA A 230 -17.61 -1.40 1.87
N TRP A 231 -18.48 -1.68 2.83
CA TRP A 231 -19.31 -2.88 2.80
C TRP A 231 -20.38 -2.84 1.71
N ALA A 232 -20.97 -1.66 1.45
CA ALA A 232 -21.93 -1.52 0.36
C ALA A 232 -21.30 -1.82 -1.00
N ILE A 233 -20.07 -1.36 -1.24
CA ILE A 233 -19.33 -1.68 -2.46
C ILE A 233 -18.96 -3.16 -2.50
N TYR A 234 -18.50 -3.73 -1.37
CA TYR A 234 -18.16 -5.15 -1.28
C TYR A 234 -19.35 -6.08 -1.61
N TYR A 235 -20.56 -5.70 -1.21
CA TYR A 235 -21.79 -6.43 -1.55
C TYR A 235 -22.49 -5.91 -2.80
N GLU A 236 -21.82 -5.10 -3.63
CA GLU A 236 -22.35 -4.59 -4.91
C GLU A 236 -23.73 -3.90 -4.76
N CYS A 237 -23.87 -3.13 -3.68
CA CYS A 237 -25.09 -2.39 -3.31
C CYS A 237 -25.07 -0.93 -3.76
N LEU A 238 -24.03 -0.51 -4.46
CA LEU A 238 -23.95 0.84 -5.01
C LEU A 238 -24.52 0.87 -6.43
N TYR A 239 -25.44 1.78 -6.69
CA TYR A 239 -26.10 1.91 -7.99
C TYR A 239 -25.63 3.17 -8.70
N ASP A 240 -25.16 3.03 -9.94
CA ASP A 240 -24.84 4.14 -10.83
C ASP A 240 -26.11 4.62 -11.54
N GLU A 241 -26.59 5.80 -11.14
CA GLU A 241 -27.81 6.40 -11.67
C GLU A 241 -27.68 6.86 -13.12
N ILE A 242 -26.46 7.12 -13.62
CA ILE A 242 -26.26 7.54 -15.01
C ILE A 242 -26.17 6.31 -15.91
N ASN A 243 -25.37 5.33 -15.53
CA ASN A 243 -25.15 4.12 -16.33
C ASN A 243 -26.17 3.00 -16.05
N GLN A 244 -27.15 3.24 -15.16
CA GLN A 244 -28.28 2.37 -14.83
C GLN A 244 -27.88 0.94 -14.45
N ARG A 245 -26.78 0.79 -13.71
CA ARG A 245 -26.23 -0.52 -13.31
C ARG A 245 -25.64 -0.48 -11.91
N TYR A 246 -25.55 -1.65 -11.28
CA TYR A 246 -24.79 -1.77 -10.04
C TYR A 246 -23.30 -1.62 -10.32
N PHE A 247 -22.63 -0.86 -9.46
CA PHE A 247 -21.20 -0.69 -9.48
C PHE A 247 -20.52 -1.94 -8.89
N ILE A 248 -19.50 -2.42 -9.60
CA ILE A 248 -18.65 -3.53 -9.19
C ILE A 248 -17.25 -2.97 -9.02
N TRP A 249 -16.61 -3.27 -7.88
CA TRP A 249 -15.23 -2.87 -7.65
C TRP A 249 -14.28 -3.77 -8.44
N GLU A 250 -13.62 -3.19 -9.43
CA GLU A 250 -12.53 -3.82 -10.17
C GLU A 250 -11.21 -3.18 -9.72
N PRO A 251 -10.30 -3.92 -9.06
CA PRO A 251 -9.01 -3.40 -8.67
C PRO A 251 -8.19 -2.96 -9.89
N GLU A 252 -7.67 -1.74 -9.84
CA GLU A 252 -6.79 -1.17 -10.87
C GLU A 252 -5.57 -0.50 -10.23
N GLU A 253 -4.52 -0.30 -11.01
CA GLU A 253 -3.24 0.23 -10.58
C GLU A 253 -3.36 1.66 -10.01
N GLN A 254 -2.81 1.87 -8.81
CA GLN A 254 -2.47 3.21 -8.32
C GLN A 254 -0.96 3.35 -8.14
N LEU A 255 -0.49 4.59 -8.30
CA LEU A 255 0.93 4.91 -8.24
C LEU A 255 1.21 6.14 -7.37
N VAL A 256 2.24 6.04 -6.52
CA VAL A 256 2.88 7.21 -5.89
C VAL A 256 4.01 7.68 -6.79
N PRO A 257 3.94 8.90 -7.35
CA PRO A 257 4.99 9.39 -8.26
C PRO A 257 6.26 9.80 -7.50
N VAL A 258 7.33 9.01 -7.67
CA VAL A 258 8.63 9.25 -7.03
C VAL A 258 9.47 10.26 -7.81
N THR A 259 9.45 10.20 -9.15
CA THR A 259 10.17 11.14 -10.03
C THR A 259 9.36 12.40 -10.35
N SER A 260 10.05 13.44 -10.81
CA SER A 260 9.40 14.69 -11.26
C SER A 260 8.57 14.48 -12.52
N MET A 261 9.00 13.59 -13.41
CA MET A 261 8.28 13.23 -14.64
C MET A 261 6.87 12.69 -14.32
N LEU A 262 6.75 11.63 -13.51
CA LEU A 262 5.44 11.09 -13.14
C LEU A 262 4.60 12.10 -12.36
N ARG A 263 5.21 12.91 -11.49
CA ARG A 263 4.50 13.99 -10.79
C ARG A 263 3.88 14.99 -11.76
N LYS A 264 4.63 15.43 -12.79
CA LYS A 264 4.13 16.37 -13.80
C LYS A 264 2.94 15.80 -14.57
N TYR A 265 2.95 14.50 -14.88
CA TYR A 265 1.82 13.86 -15.54
C TYR A 265 0.55 13.87 -14.68
N PHE A 266 0.62 13.41 -13.42
CA PHE A 266 -0.56 13.41 -12.53
C PHE A 266 -1.02 14.82 -12.12
N GLN A 267 -0.24 15.85 -12.45
CA GLN A 267 -0.57 17.27 -12.28
C GLN A 267 -0.88 17.96 -13.62
N SER A 268 -0.97 17.19 -14.71
CA SER A 268 -1.20 17.73 -16.04
C SER A 268 -2.68 18.01 -16.26
N GLU A 269 -2.96 19.01 -17.09
CA GLU A 269 -4.33 19.33 -17.49
C GLU A 269 -5.00 18.14 -18.19
N GLU A 270 -4.25 17.37 -18.98
CA GLU A 270 -4.75 16.19 -19.67
C GLU A 270 -5.32 15.13 -18.71
N TYR A 271 -4.55 14.78 -17.66
CA TYR A 271 -5.01 13.85 -16.64
C TYR A 271 -6.25 14.38 -15.92
N ASP A 272 -6.23 15.66 -15.51
CA ASP A 272 -7.35 16.30 -14.83
C ASP A 272 -8.61 16.39 -15.70
N GLN A 273 -8.47 16.65 -17.00
CA GLN A 273 -9.57 16.65 -17.96
C GLN A 273 -10.18 15.25 -18.07
N GLY A 274 -9.35 14.19 -18.13
CA GLY A 274 -9.80 12.80 -18.14
C GLY A 274 -10.61 12.44 -16.89
N VAL A 275 -10.11 12.84 -15.70
CA VAL A 275 -10.81 12.64 -14.43
C VAL A 275 -12.14 13.39 -14.44
N ASN A 276 -12.13 14.69 -14.76
CA ASN A 276 -13.33 15.54 -14.74
C ASN A 276 -14.41 15.08 -15.73
N ALA A 277 -14.01 14.65 -16.94
CA ALA A 277 -14.92 14.11 -17.93
C ALA A 277 -15.60 12.82 -17.43
N ALA A 278 -14.82 11.90 -16.86
CA ALA A 278 -15.36 10.67 -16.28
C ALA A 278 -16.28 10.96 -15.08
N MET A 279 -15.94 11.89 -14.19
CA MET A 279 -16.77 12.25 -13.03
C MET A 279 -18.16 12.78 -13.43
N LYS A 280 -18.28 13.48 -14.57
CA LYS A 280 -19.57 13.96 -15.10
C LYS A 280 -20.47 12.83 -15.62
N ALA A 281 -19.87 11.69 -15.98
CA ALA A 281 -20.57 10.54 -16.54
C ALA A 281 -20.96 9.49 -15.47
N MET A 282 -20.83 9.81 -14.18
CA MET A 282 -21.15 8.90 -13.07
C MET A 282 -21.88 9.63 -11.93
N ARG A 283 -22.85 8.96 -11.34
CA ARG A 283 -23.53 9.40 -10.12
C ARG A 283 -23.96 8.20 -9.31
N PHE A 284 -23.51 8.11 -8.06
CA PHE A 284 -23.75 6.94 -7.24
C PHE A 284 -24.78 7.20 -6.14
N ARG A 285 -25.65 6.21 -5.92
CA ARG A 285 -26.48 6.12 -4.72
C ARG A 285 -26.31 4.77 -4.04
N LEU A 286 -26.46 4.75 -2.73
CA LEU A 286 -26.58 3.50 -1.99
C LEU A 286 -27.98 2.91 -2.20
N ASP A 287 -28.06 1.63 -2.57
CA ASP A 287 -29.30 0.86 -2.46
C ASP A 287 -29.45 0.33 -1.03
N GLU A 288 -30.17 1.08 -0.20
CA GLU A 288 -30.29 0.77 1.23
C GLU A 288 -31.01 -0.56 1.48
N VAL A 289 -32.03 -0.89 0.68
CA VAL A 289 -32.79 -2.13 0.83
C VAL A 289 -31.89 -3.33 0.52
N LYS A 290 -31.19 -3.30 -0.63
CA LYS A 290 -30.24 -4.36 -1.00
C LYS A 290 -29.11 -4.48 0.03
N PHE A 291 -28.60 -3.35 0.52
CA PHE A 291 -27.54 -3.33 1.51
C PHE A 291 -27.96 -3.94 2.85
N GLN A 292 -29.14 -3.59 3.35
CA GLN A 292 -29.68 -4.16 4.59
C GLN A 292 -29.92 -5.67 4.47
N GLN A 293 -30.40 -6.14 3.32
CA GLN A 293 -30.54 -7.58 3.05
C GLN A 293 -29.18 -8.29 3.04
N ALA A 294 -28.17 -7.69 2.41
CA ALA A 294 -26.81 -8.23 2.38
C ALA A 294 -26.19 -8.30 3.78
N LEU A 295 -26.34 -7.26 4.60
CA LEU A 295 -25.85 -7.25 5.98
C LEU A 295 -26.50 -8.34 6.84
N LYS A 296 -27.81 -8.53 6.75
CA LYS A 296 -28.51 -9.59 7.49
C LYS A 296 -28.00 -10.99 7.12
N LYS A 297 -27.72 -11.22 5.83
CA LYS A 297 -27.32 -12.53 5.31
C LYS A 297 -25.83 -12.84 5.52
N HIS A 298 -24.98 -11.85 5.32
CA HIS A 298 -23.53 -12.03 5.18
C HIS A 298 -22.70 -11.03 5.97
N GLY A 299 -23.30 -9.99 6.55
CA GLY A 299 -22.58 -8.93 7.25
C GLY A 299 -21.78 -9.45 8.44
N PRO A 300 -20.70 -8.78 8.85
CA PRO A 300 -20.03 -9.11 10.10
C PRO A 300 -20.96 -8.80 11.29
N GLU A 301 -20.85 -9.58 12.38
CA GLU A 301 -21.78 -9.52 13.51
C GLU A 301 -21.96 -8.11 14.09
N ASN A 302 -20.88 -7.34 14.13
CA ASN A 302 -20.85 -5.95 14.60
C ASN A 302 -21.54 -4.93 13.67
N LEU A 303 -22.01 -5.34 12.48
CA LEU A 303 -22.76 -4.51 11.54
C LEU A 303 -24.20 -5.01 11.29
N ARG A 304 -24.64 -6.08 11.97
CA ARG A 304 -25.98 -6.67 11.79
C ARG A 304 -27.09 -6.02 12.63
N SER A 305 -26.75 -5.03 13.47
CA SER A 305 -27.68 -4.33 14.36
C SER A 305 -28.54 -3.30 13.64
#